data_AF-A0A1Y1LCH3-F1
#
_entry.id   AF-A0A1Y1LCH3-F1
#
_cell.length_a   1.000
_cell.length_b   1.000
_cell.length_c   1.000
_cell.angle_alpha   90.00
_cell.angle_beta   90.00
_cell.angle_gamma   90.00
#
_symmetry.space_group_name_H-M   'P 1'
#
loop_
_entity.id
_entity.type
_entity.pdbx_description
1 polymer ?
#
loop_
_entity_poly.entity_id
_entity_poly.type
_entity_poly.pdbx_seq_one_letter_code
_entity_poly.pdbx_strand_id
1 'polypeptide(L)'
;CDPWECPATKTCFLVYVLANQCAPRSYGYSSVVCVCNASYCDNFPPNTKPQDSSYFVYTTTEGGLRLLRQSYHFHAYERNSTDTIITIDSSKRHQTIIGWGGAFTDSTGININSLSEPAAATLLRAYYSDNGLQYNMGRVPIGGTDFSTHGYSYNDGEEDPKLLRFNLTAEDFSYKIPLIKQAQALVKGELKLLASAWTAPKWMKRNGMYTGPDFLKDEMYQAWANYFVKFLRAYATEKINFWGLTTGNEPSTGLIPSKINSVGWLPGSMVGAVNNSLINAHLRAPLLRKILVPLFASRNSHPSNC
;
A
#
# COMPACT_ATOMS: atom_id res chain seq x y z
N CYS A 1 15.63 -9.98 -45.33
CA CYS A 1 17.04 -10.33 -45.57
C CYS A 1 17.27 -11.73 -45.04
N ASP A 2 17.97 -12.53 -45.86
CA ASP A 2 18.26 -13.98 -45.74
C ASP A 2 18.79 -14.44 -44.36
N PRO A 3 18.61 -15.74 -44.00
CA PRO A 3 19.01 -16.31 -42.71
C PRO A 3 20.47 -16.84 -42.67
N TRP A 4 21.38 -16.38 -43.53
CA TRP A 4 22.71 -17.01 -43.70
C TRP A 4 23.94 -16.15 -43.42
N GLU A 5 23.85 -15.12 -42.58
CA GLU A 5 25.04 -14.45 -42.04
C GLU A 5 24.89 -14.11 -40.55
N CYS A 6 25.46 -14.94 -39.69
CA CYS A 6 25.72 -14.63 -38.28
C CYS A 6 27.24 -14.51 -38.08
N PRO A 7 27.80 -13.34 -37.74
CA PRO A 7 29.19 -13.26 -37.30
C PRO A 7 29.34 -13.93 -35.93
N ALA A 8 30.19 -14.95 -35.90
CA ALA A 8 30.62 -15.66 -34.72
C ALA A 8 31.36 -14.71 -33.76
N THR A 9 30.67 -14.25 -32.72
CA THR A 9 31.15 -14.00 -31.34
C THR A 9 30.11 -13.14 -30.62
N LYS A 10 28.97 -13.73 -30.28
CA LYS A 10 28.20 -13.31 -29.12
C LYS A 10 27.91 -14.56 -28.32
N THR A 11 28.66 -14.77 -27.25
CA THR A 11 28.29 -15.70 -26.20
C THR A 11 26.96 -15.20 -25.63
N CYS A 12 25.85 -15.69 -26.18
CA CYS A 12 24.54 -15.55 -25.58
C CYS A 12 24.57 -16.39 -24.31
N PHE A 13 24.89 -15.77 -23.17
CA PHE A 13 24.51 -16.34 -21.90
C PHE A 13 22.99 -16.38 -21.87
N LEU A 14 22.43 -17.54 -22.17
CA LEU A 14 21.09 -17.90 -21.73
C LEU A 14 21.14 -17.90 -20.20
N VAL A 15 20.90 -16.74 -19.60
CA VAL A 15 20.63 -16.64 -18.17
C VAL A 15 19.26 -17.28 -17.97
N TYR A 16 19.25 -18.60 -17.74
CA TYR A 16 18.10 -19.23 -17.10
C TYR A 16 18.00 -18.63 -15.71
N VAL A 17 17.13 -17.62 -15.54
CA VAL A 17 16.72 -17.18 -14.21
C VAL A 17 15.85 -18.30 -13.64
N LEU A 18 16.48 -19.30 -13.03
CA LEU A 18 15.78 -20.33 -12.27
C LEU A 18 15.14 -19.65 -11.07
N ALA A 19 13.82 -19.78 -10.96
CA ALA A 19 13.08 -19.27 -9.83
C ALA A 19 13.39 -20.12 -8.59
N ASN A 20 13.79 -19.46 -7.50
CA ASN A 20 14.01 -20.13 -6.22
C ASN A 20 12.66 -20.61 -5.68
N GLN A 21 12.60 -21.88 -5.31
CA GLN A 21 11.38 -22.46 -4.74
C GLN A 21 11.20 -22.06 -3.27
N CYS A 22 9.97 -22.14 -2.78
CA CYS A 22 9.69 -21.99 -1.35
C CYS A 22 10.56 -22.95 -0.53
N ALA A 23 11.18 -22.47 0.55
CA ALA A 23 11.75 -23.32 1.60
C ALA A 23 10.68 -23.53 2.69
N PRO A 24 9.87 -24.60 2.64
CA PRO A 24 8.67 -24.71 3.47
C PRO A 24 9.03 -24.99 4.94
N ARG A 25 8.27 -24.37 5.86
CA ARG A 25 8.29 -24.70 7.29
C ARG A 25 6.87 -24.67 7.85
N SER A 26 6.49 -25.73 8.57
CA SER A 26 5.24 -25.78 9.33
C SER A 26 5.45 -25.29 10.77
N TYR A 27 4.43 -24.61 11.31
CA TYR A 27 4.33 -24.23 12.72
C TYR A 27 3.11 -24.87 13.40
N GLY A 28 2.61 -26.00 12.86
CA GLY A 28 1.47 -26.74 13.43
C GLY A 28 0.09 -26.26 12.99
N TYR A 29 0.01 -25.33 12.03
CA TYR A 29 -1.22 -24.91 11.37
C TYR A 29 -1.47 -25.71 10.09
N SER A 30 -2.56 -25.38 9.38
CA SER A 30 -3.01 -26.06 8.17
C SER A 30 -2.04 -26.02 6.99
N SER A 31 -1.09 -25.08 6.96
CA SER A 31 -0.14 -24.92 5.86
C SER A 31 1.26 -24.53 6.32
N VAL A 32 2.15 -24.28 5.37
CA VAL A 32 3.56 -23.91 5.57
C VAL A 32 3.82 -22.43 5.26
N VAL A 33 4.88 -21.87 5.84
CA VAL A 33 5.46 -20.59 5.37
C VAL A 33 6.67 -20.86 4.50
N CYS A 34 7.07 -19.89 3.67
CA CYS A 34 8.34 -19.92 2.95
C CYS A 34 9.39 -19.17 3.77
N VAL A 35 10.44 -19.86 4.16
CA VAL A 35 11.50 -19.30 5.00
C VAL A 35 12.50 -18.55 4.13
N CYS A 36 12.68 -17.27 4.43
CA CYS A 36 13.70 -16.42 3.83
C CYS A 36 14.74 -15.99 4.86
N ASN A 37 15.97 -15.72 4.41
CA ASN A 37 17.06 -15.17 5.20
C ASN A 37 17.92 -14.23 4.34
N ALA A 38 19.08 -13.81 4.86
CA ALA A 38 20.01 -12.91 4.19
C ALA A 38 20.51 -13.42 2.81
N SER A 39 20.60 -14.73 2.64
CA SER A 39 21.19 -15.41 1.46
C SER A 39 20.18 -16.15 0.58
N TYR A 40 18.95 -16.37 1.08
CA TYR A 40 17.95 -17.19 0.39
C TYR A 40 16.54 -16.61 0.57
N CYS A 41 15.79 -16.58 -0.51
CA CYS A 41 14.35 -16.42 -0.51
C CYS A 41 13.79 -16.96 -1.82
N ASP A 42 12.54 -17.44 -1.79
CA ASP A 42 11.82 -17.77 -3.00
C ASP A 42 11.55 -16.52 -3.84
N ASN A 43 11.51 -16.71 -5.16
CA ASN A 43 11.23 -15.64 -6.10
C ASN A 43 10.47 -16.20 -7.31
N PHE A 44 9.99 -15.29 -8.14
CA PHE A 44 9.21 -15.63 -9.32
C PHE A 44 9.99 -15.34 -10.59
N PRO A 45 9.81 -16.15 -11.65
CA PRO A 45 10.31 -15.78 -12.95
C PRO A 45 9.65 -14.46 -13.38
N PRO A 46 10.34 -13.60 -14.16
CA PRO A 46 9.77 -12.34 -14.63
C PRO A 46 8.40 -12.54 -15.29
N ASN A 47 7.47 -11.61 -15.03
CA ASN A 47 6.16 -11.64 -15.67
C ASN A 47 6.29 -11.27 -17.15
N THR A 48 6.31 -12.28 -18.00
CA THR A 48 6.38 -12.15 -19.46
C THR A 48 5.07 -12.56 -20.11
N LYS A 49 4.74 -11.98 -21.27
CA LYS A 49 3.63 -12.47 -22.08
C LYS A 49 3.91 -13.94 -22.48
N PRO A 50 2.95 -14.86 -22.32
CA PRO A 50 3.09 -16.22 -22.86
C PRO A 50 3.19 -16.19 -24.39
N GLN A 51 3.69 -17.27 -24.98
CA GLN A 51 3.70 -17.44 -26.44
C GLN A 51 2.27 -17.45 -26.99
N ASP A 52 2.10 -17.16 -28.28
CA ASP A 52 0.79 -17.19 -28.90
C ASP A 52 0.12 -18.57 -28.73
N SER A 53 -1.18 -18.57 -28.46
CA SER A 53 -1.96 -19.77 -28.12
C SER A 53 -1.51 -20.52 -26.85
N SER A 54 -0.80 -19.86 -25.93
CA SER A 54 -0.46 -20.40 -24.61
C SER A 54 -0.88 -19.47 -23.47
N TYR A 55 -0.98 -20.03 -22.26
CA TYR A 55 -1.30 -19.29 -21.06
C TYR A 55 -0.52 -19.84 -19.86
N PHE A 56 -0.28 -18.97 -18.87
CA PHE A 56 0.31 -19.38 -17.60
C PHE A 56 -0.78 -19.55 -16.53
N VAL A 57 -0.63 -20.59 -15.72
CA VAL A 57 -1.40 -20.80 -14.49
C VAL A 57 -0.44 -20.71 -13.32
N TYR A 58 -0.83 -19.94 -12.30
CA TYR A 58 -0.10 -19.83 -11.04
C TYR A 58 -0.94 -20.45 -9.93
N THR A 59 -0.38 -21.43 -9.23
CA THR A 59 -1.14 -22.22 -8.23
C THR A 59 -0.53 -22.11 -6.84
N THR A 60 -1.37 -21.80 -5.86
CA THR A 60 -1.06 -21.87 -4.43
C THR A 60 -2.05 -22.81 -3.76
N THR A 61 -1.58 -23.71 -2.90
CA THR A 61 -2.43 -24.67 -2.18
C THR A 61 -2.09 -24.72 -0.70
N GLU A 62 -3.06 -25.13 0.11
CA GLU A 62 -2.84 -25.48 1.53
C GLU A 62 -1.73 -26.54 1.67
N GLY A 63 -1.71 -27.52 0.77
CA GLY A 63 -0.69 -28.59 0.71
C GLY A 63 0.73 -28.15 0.32
N GLY A 64 0.97 -26.86 0.03
CA GLY A 64 2.33 -26.32 -0.05
C GLY A 64 2.77 -25.77 -1.41
N LEU A 65 1.92 -25.78 -2.45
CA LEU A 65 2.24 -25.05 -3.68
C LEU A 65 2.25 -23.54 -3.41
N ARG A 66 3.19 -22.81 -3.99
CA ARG A 66 3.41 -21.36 -3.73
C ARG A 66 3.64 -20.63 -5.05
N LEU A 67 2.56 -20.08 -5.61
CA LEU A 67 2.55 -19.43 -6.91
C LEU A 67 3.33 -20.21 -7.98
N LEU A 68 3.17 -21.55 -7.96
CA LEU A 68 3.85 -22.43 -8.90
C LEU A 68 3.35 -22.09 -10.32
N ARG A 69 4.26 -21.65 -11.19
CA ARG A 69 3.94 -21.32 -12.57
C ARG A 69 3.99 -22.55 -13.47
N GLN A 70 2.89 -22.83 -14.15
CA GLN A 70 2.79 -23.84 -15.20
C GLN A 70 2.34 -23.20 -16.51
N SER A 71 2.81 -23.76 -17.64
CA SER A 71 2.44 -23.30 -18.99
C SER A 71 1.53 -24.31 -19.65
N TYR A 72 0.48 -23.82 -20.29
CA TYR A 72 -0.52 -24.63 -20.99
C TYR A 72 -0.81 -24.02 -22.36
N HIS A 73 -1.44 -24.81 -23.23
CA HIS A 73 -1.85 -24.37 -24.56
C HIS A 73 -3.37 -24.33 -24.66
N PHE A 74 -3.87 -23.40 -25.49
CA PHE A 74 -5.26 -23.43 -25.89
C PHE A 74 -5.47 -24.57 -26.88
N HIS A 75 -6.57 -25.30 -26.72
CA HIS A 75 -7.00 -26.37 -27.60
C HIS A 75 -8.41 -26.10 -28.09
N ALA A 76 -8.77 -26.66 -29.25
CA ALA A 76 -10.16 -26.67 -29.68
C ALA A 76 -11.00 -27.39 -28.62
N TYR A 77 -12.08 -26.75 -28.17
CA TYR A 77 -12.93 -27.32 -27.13
C TYR A 77 -13.95 -28.28 -27.74
N GLU A 78 -13.90 -29.54 -27.33
CA GLU A 78 -14.93 -30.54 -27.61
C GLU A 78 -15.88 -30.63 -26.42
N ARG A 79 -17.16 -30.30 -26.64
CA ARG A 79 -18.13 -30.16 -25.56
C ARG A 79 -18.47 -31.52 -24.93
N ASN A 80 -18.21 -31.68 -23.64
CA ASN A 80 -18.79 -32.72 -22.81
C ASN A 80 -19.97 -32.15 -21.98
N SER A 81 -21.03 -32.93 -21.77
CA SER A 81 -22.22 -32.50 -21.01
C SER A 81 -21.95 -32.28 -19.52
N THR A 82 -20.79 -32.72 -19.02
CA THR A 82 -20.40 -32.63 -17.61
C THR A 82 -19.42 -31.48 -17.30
N ASP A 83 -18.97 -30.74 -18.31
CA ASP A 83 -17.95 -29.72 -18.14
C ASP A 83 -18.49 -28.44 -17.47
N THR A 84 -17.71 -27.89 -16.54
CA THR A 84 -17.94 -26.54 -16.03
C THR A 84 -17.27 -25.53 -16.95
N ILE A 85 -18.06 -24.68 -17.59
CA ILE A 85 -17.57 -23.70 -18.58
C ILE A 85 -17.63 -22.30 -17.99
N ILE A 86 -16.49 -21.60 -18.02
CA ILE A 86 -16.38 -20.17 -17.68
C ILE A 86 -16.10 -19.40 -18.97
N THR A 87 -16.99 -18.49 -19.34
CA THR A 87 -16.88 -17.68 -20.56
C THR A 87 -16.49 -16.24 -20.23
N ILE A 88 -15.46 -15.72 -20.90
CA ILE A 88 -15.01 -14.34 -20.76
C ILE A 88 -15.51 -13.52 -21.95
N ASP A 89 -16.34 -12.51 -21.67
CA ASP A 89 -16.83 -11.56 -22.68
C ASP A 89 -16.01 -10.27 -22.63
N SER A 90 -15.04 -10.15 -23.55
CA SER A 90 -14.12 -9.00 -23.59
C SER A 90 -14.78 -7.68 -24.04
N SER A 91 -16.02 -7.72 -24.54
CA SER A 91 -16.79 -6.52 -24.88
C SER A 91 -17.37 -5.83 -23.64
N LYS A 92 -17.55 -6.57 -22.55
CA LYS A 92 -18.05 -6.06 -21.26
C LYS A 92 -16.89 -5.60 -20.40
N ARG A 93 -16.73 -4.29 -20.26
CA ARG A 93 -15.68 -3.67 -19.44
C ARG A 93 -16.22 -3.19 -18.10
N HIS A 94 -15.36 -3.25 -17.08
CA HIS A 94 -15.64 -2.75 -15.73
C HIS A 94 -14.59 -1.71 -15.31
N GLN A 95 -14.27 -1.63 -14.01
CA GLN A 95 -13.29 -0.68 -13.48
C GLN A 95 -11.86 -0.96 -13.96
N THR A 96 -11.05 0.09 -14.02
CA THR A 96 -9.59 -0.06 -14.11
C THR A 96 -8.99 -0.29 -12.73
N ILE A 97 -8.07 -1.24 -12.62
CA ILE A 97 -7.39 -1.57 -11.36
C ILE A 97 -6.22 -0.58 -11.13
N ILE A 98 -6.21 0.09 -9.98
CA ILE A 98 -5.20 1.09 -9.63
C ILE A 98 -3.88 0.42 -9.24
N GLY A 99 -3.95 -0.70 -8.50
CA GLY A 99 -2.81 -1.47 -8.05
C GLY A 99 -3.04 -2.31 -6.79
N TRP A 100 -1.96 -2.86 -6.26
CA TRP A 100 -1.91 -3.72 -5.08
C TRP A 100 -0.72 -3.33 -4.20
N GLY A 101 -0.84 -3.50 -2.88
CA GLY A 101 0.13 -2.98 -1.95
C GLY A 101 -0.06 -3.36 -0.48
N GLY A 102 0.82 -2.82 0.35
CA GLY A 102 0.78 -2.91 1.82
C GLY A 102 0.88 -1.53 2.48
N ALA A 103 1.07 -1.50 3.80
CA ALA A 103 1.21 -0.26 4.56
C ALA A 103 2.63 -0.09 5.14
N PHE A 104 3.18 1.11 4.98
CA PHE A 104 4.42 1.57 5.62
C PHE A 104 4.11 2.13 7.02
N THR A 105 3.66 1.27 7.93
CA THR A 105 3.46 1.64 9.35
C THR A 105 4.79 1.68 10.09
N ASP A 106 4.81 2.26 11.29
CA ASP A 106 6.00 2.25 12.14
C ASP A 106 6.38 0.80 12.49
N SER A 107 5.41 -0.05 12.83
CA SER A 107 5.65 -1.48 13.05
C SER A 107 6.29 -2.18 11.84
N THR A 108 5.88 -1.86 10.60
CA THR A 108 6.57 -2.38 9.40
C THR A 108 8.03 -1.96 9.41
N GLY A 109 8.31 -0.69 9.69
CA GLY A 109 9.66 -0.17 9.85
C GLY A 109 10.50 -0.86 10.91
N ILE A 110 9.96 -0.95 12.12
CA ILE A 110 10.62 -1.55 13.29
C ILE A 110 11.00 -3.02 12.97
N ASN A 111 10.07 -3.79 12.41
CA ASN A 111 10.33 -5.20 12.09
C ASN A 111 11.36 -5.35 10.98
N ILE A 112 11.29 -4.57 9.90
CA ILE A 112 12.26 -4.65 8.81
C ILE A 112 13.66 -4.21 9.27
N ASN A 113 13.75 -3.14 10.07
CA ASN A 113 15.02 -2.66 10.61
C ASN A 113 15.64 -3.61 11.64
N SER A 114 14.88 -4.55 12.21
CA SER A 114 15.42 -5.60 13.09
C SER A 114 16.16 -6.71 12.33
N LEU A 115 16.01 -6.77 11.01
CA LEU A 115 16.71 -7.72 10.14
C LEU A 115 18.11 -7.19 9.78
N SER A 116 19.03 -8.09 9.45
CA SER A 116 20.27 -7.71 8.76
C SER A 116 19.94 -7.03 7.42
N GLU A 117 20.75 -6.06 6.99
CA GLU A 117 20.55 -5.33 5.73
C GLU A 117 20.28 -6.25 4.51
N PRO A 118 21.00 -7.36 4.28
CA PRO A 118 20.70 -8.25 3.14
C PRO A 118 19.33 -8.93 3.24
N ALA A 119 18.88 -9.28 4.45
CA ALA A 119 17.57 -9.89 4.68
C ALA A 119 16.43 -8.87 4.50
N ALA A 120 16.61 -7.63 4.98
CA ALA A 120 15.67 -6.54 4.73
C ALA A 120 15.53 -6.24 3.22
N ALA A 121 16.66 -6.18 2.51
CA ALA A 121 16.67 -5.99 1.06
C ALA A 121 15.99 -7.15 0.31
N THR A 122 16.20 -8.39 0.77
CA THR A 122 15.51 -9.57 0.22
C THR A 122 14.00 -9.50 0.42
N LEU A 123 13.54 -9.08 1.61
CA LEU A 123 12.12 -8.89 1.89
C LEU A 123 11.48 -7.81 1.01
N LEU A 124 12.16 -6.66 0.84
CA LEU A 124 11.66 -5.59 -0.03
C LEU A 124 11.61 -6.02 -1.50
N ARG A 125 12.59 -6.80 -1.98
CA ARG A 125 12.54 -7.40 -3.31
C ARG A 125 11.34 -8.33 -3.47
N ALA A 126 11.06 -9.18 -2.48
CA ALA A 126 9.91 -10.08 -2.53
C ALA A 126 8.57 -9.34 -2.73
N TYR A 127 8.42 -8.14 -2.18
CA TYR A 127 7.22 -7.32 -2.40
C TYR A 127 7.24 -6.50 -3.69
N TYR A 128 8.32 -5.77 -3.96
CA TYR A 128 8.29 -4.67 -4.93
C TYR A 128 9.01 -4.94 -6.25
N SER A 129 9.94 -5.90 -6.29
CA SER A 129 10.78 -6.11 -7.47
C SER A 129 10.10 -6.95 -8.56
N ASP A 130 10.72 -6.98 -9.74
CA ASP A 130 10.23 -7.72 -10.92
C ASP A 130 10.18 -9.24 -10.76
N ASN A 131 10.99 -9.79 -9.85
CA ASN A 131 10.96 -11.21 -9.47
C ASN A 131 10.24 -11.45 -8.13
N GLY A 132 9.49 -10.46 -7.64
CA GLY A 132 8.61 -10.55 -6.48
C GLY A 132 7.12 -10.38 -6.85
N LEU A 133 6.32 -9.91 -5.90
CA LEU A 133 4.88 -9.68 -6.05
C LEU A 133 4.53 -8.41 -6.85
N GLN A 134 5.53 -7.62 -7.24
CA GLN A 134 5.38 -6.38 -8.02
C GLN A 134 4.34 -5.41 -7.44
N TYR A 135 4.33 -5.25 -6.11
CA TYR A 135 3.51 -4.24 -5.44
C TYR A 135 3.79 -2.86 -6.06
N ASN A 136 2.74 -2.12 -6.37
CA ASN A 136 2.82 -0.79 -6.98
C ASN A 136 1.97 0.24 -6.23
N MET A 137 1.46 -0.13 -5.05
CA MET A 137 0.80 0.78 -4.11
C MET A 137 1.40 0.65 -2.71
N GLY A 138 1.29 1.73 -1.93
CA GLY A 138 1.65 1.73 -0.52
C GLY A 138 0.79 2.70 0.28
N ARG A 139 0.30 2.27 1.44
CA ARG A 139 -0.40 3.17 2.36
C ARG A 139 0.59 3.73 3.39
N VAL A 140 0.56 5.04 3.63
CA VAL A 140 1.46 5.70 4.59
C VAL A 140 0.61 6.41 5.65
N PRO A 141 0.70 6.00 6.92
CA PRO A 141 0.09 6.77 8.00
C PRO A 141 0.66 8.19 8.10
N ILE A 142 -0.18 9.13 8.51
CA ILE A 142 0.22 10.49 8.87
C ILE A 142 0.20 10.57 10.39
N GLY A 143 1.37 10.64 11.00
CA GLY A 143 1.54 10.47 12.45
C GLY A 143 1.37 9.01 12.90
N GLY A 144 1.14 8.83 14.20
CA GLY A 144 1.08 7.52 14.83
C GLY A 144 -0.27 6.80 14.67
N THR A 145 -0.23 5.48 14.73
CA THR A 145 -1.39 4.58 14.64
C THR A 145 -1.42 3.59 15.81
N ASP A 146 -2.33 2.63 15.77
CA ASP A 146 -2.30 1.42 16.61
C ASP A 146 -1.09 0.49 16.31
N PHE A 147 -0.45 0.65 15.16
CA PHE A 147 0.82 0.02 14.77
C PHE A 147 2.02 0.97 14.97
N SER A 148 1.93 1.79 16.02
CA SER A 148 3.01 2.64 16.53
C SER A 148 3.24 2.30 18.01
N THR A 149 4.44 2.57 18.52
CA THR A 149 4.77 2.31 19.93
C THR A 149 4.10 3.27 20.91
N HIS A 150 3.61 4.41 20.40
CA HIS A 150 2.90 5.44 21.14
C HIS A 150 2.03 6.29 20.21
N GLY A 151 1.11 7.08 20.79
CA GLY A 151 0.35 8.07 20.04
C GLY A 151 1.16 9.36 19.85
N TYR A 152 1.20 9.87 18.62
CA TYR A 152 1.89 11.11 18.28
C TYR A 152 1.29 11.75 17.02
N SER A 153 1.52 13.05 16.86
CA SER A 153 1.25 13.84 15.67
C SER A 153 2.46 14.70 15.29
N TYR A 154 2.41 15.35 14.13
CA TYR A 154 3.46 16.23 13.64
C TYR A 154 3.42 17.64 14.22
N ASN A 155 2.45 17.96 15.10
CA ASN A 155 2.36 19.28 15.73
C ASN A 155 1.88 19.19 17.18
N ASP A 156 2.47 18.29 17.96
CA ASP A 156 2.16 18.16 19.39
C ASP A 156 2.77 19.29 20.24
N GLY A 157 2.24 19.47 21.45
CA GLY A 157 2.60 20.56 22.36
C GLY A 157 1.42 21.49 22.63
N GLU A 158 1.71 22.76 22.91
CA GLU A 158 0.68 23.80 23.09
C GLU A 158 -0.12 24.04 21.79
N GLU A 159 -1.20 24.80 21.89
CA GLU A 159 -2.01 25.19 20.74
C GLU A 159 -1.18 26.00 19.72
N ASP A 160 -1.21 25.57 18.45
CA ASP A 160 -0.49 26.22 17.36
C ASP A 160 -1.29 26.15 16.04
N PRO A 161 -2.34 26.99 15.88
CA PRO A 161 -3.22 26.97 14.71
C PRO A 161 -2.51 27.35 13.41
N LYS A 162 -1.35 28.02 13.51
CA LYS A 162 -0.50 28.40 12.37
C LYS A 162 0.48 27.29 11.95
N LEU A 163 0.54 26.19 12.71
CA LEU A 163 1.41 25.04 12.46
C LEU A 163 2.90 25.42 12.36
N LEU A 164 3.35 26.40 13.14
CA LEU A 164 4.74 26.86 13.16
C LEU A 164 5.70 25.78 13.65
N ARG A 165 5.26 24.89 14.55
CA ARG A 165 6.06 23.77 15.08
C ARG A 165 5.92 22.47 14.30
N PHE A 166 5.17 22.47 13.19
CA PHE A 166 4.96 21.26 12.40
C PHE A 166 6.30 20.67 11.96
N ASN A 167 6.55 19.41 12.30
CA ASN A 167 7.70 18.67 11.82
C ASN A 167 7.39 17.17 11.70
N LEU A 168 8.03 16.51 10.73
CA LEU A 168 8.07 15.06 10.70
C LEU A 168 8.83 14.53 11.93
N THR A 169 8.50 13.33 12.38
CA THR A 169 9.11 12.76 13.59
C THR A 169 10.19 11.73 13.25
N ALA A 170 10.88 11.25 14.28
CA ALA A 170 11.95 10.25 14.14
C ALA A 170 11.45 8.98 13.42
N GLU A 171 10.19 8.60 13.60
CA GLU A 171 9.55 7.47 12.94
C GLU A 171 9.53 7.63 11.41
N ASP A 172 9.22 8.83 10.90
CA ASP A 172 9.22 9.04 9.46
C ASP A 172 10.62 8.86 8.87
N PHE A 173 11.63 9.43 9.53
CA PHE A 173 13.01 9.39 9.06
C PHE A 173 13.71 8.05 9.28
N SER A 174 13.37 7.33 10.35
CA SER A 174 14.01 6.06 10.70
C SER A 174 13.35 4.86 10.02
N TYR A 175 12.04 4.97 9.74
CA TYR A 175 11.23 3.84 9.29
C TYR A 175 10.63 4.08 7.91
N LYS A 176 9.77 5.10 7.78
CA LYS A 176 8.85 5.18 6.63
C LYS A 176 9.53 5.69 5.37
N ILE A 177 10.22 6.83 5.45
CA ILE A 177 10.89 7.47 4.31
C ILE A 177 11.96 6.54 3.70
N PRO A 178 12.88 5.93 4.48
CA PRO A 178 13.89 5.03 3.90
C PRO A 178 13.27 3.83 3.19
N LEU A 179 12.24 3.20 3.77
CA LEU A 179 11.58 2.04 3.18
C LEU A 179 10.79 2.39 1.91
N ILE A 180 10.11 3.54 1.90
CA ILE A 180 9.41 4.03 0.71
C ILE A 180 10.41 4.27 -0.43
N LYS A 181 11.56 4.91 -0.14
CA LYS A 181 12.60 5.16 -1.16
C LYS A 181 13.17 3.86 -1.72
N GLN A 182 13.43 2.87 -0.87
CA GLN A 182 13.86 1.54 -1.32
C GLN A 182 12.80 0.85 -2.19
N ALA A 183 11.52 0.93 -1.81
CA ALA A 183 10.43 0.41 -2.62
C ALA A 183 10.33 1.13 -3.97
N GLN A 184 10.41 2.47 -4.00
CA GLN A 184 10.40 3.26 -5.24
C GLN A 184 11.53 2.86 -6.20
N ALA A 185 12.70 2.49 -5.68
CA ALA A 185 13.83 2.03 -6.50
C ALA A 185 13.63 0.61 -7.09
N LEU A 186 12.75 -0.20 -6.50
CA LEU A 186 12.47 -1.58 -6.93
C LEU A 186 11.25 -1.69 -7.84
N VAL A 187 10.27 -0.80 -7.70
CA VAL A 187 9.01 -0.85 -8.46
C VAL A 187 9.24 -0.57 -9.94
N LYS A 188 8.66 -1.41 -10.79
CA LYS A 188 8.53 -1.15 -12.22
C LYS A 188 7.46 -0.08 -12.47
N GLY A 189 7.89 1.16 -12.66
CA GLY A 189 7.03 2.31 -12.92
C GLY A 189 6.81 3.17 -11.68
N GLU A 190 5.58 3.58 -11.42
CA GLU A 190 5.23 4.48 -10.31
C GLU A 190 4.69 3.69 -9.09
N LEU A 191 5.32 3.88 -7.92
CA LEU A 191 4.74 3.49 -6.63
C LEU A 191 3.68 4.50 -6.21
N LYS A 192 2.41 4.12 -6.25
CA LYS A 192 1.29 5.00 -5.87
C LYS A 192 1.07 4.98 -4.37
N LEU A 193 1.35 6.11 -3.71
CA LEU A 193 1.17 6.22 -2.27
C LEU A 193 -0.18 6.82 -1.88
N LEU A 194 -0.84 6.21 -0.90
CA LEU A 194 -2.07 6.69 -0.27
C LEU A 194 -1.80 7.08 1.17
N ALA A 195 -2.06 8.33 1.55
CA ALA A 195 -1.87 8.78 2.93
C ALA A 195 -3.18 8.78 3.72
N SER A 196 -3.10 8.55 5.03
CA SER A 196 -4.24 8.64 5.96
C SER A 196 -3.79 9.02 7.37
N ALA A 197 -4.47 9.97 8.01
CA ALA A 197 -4.25 10.29 9.42
C ALA A 197 -5.20 9.48 10.33
N TRP A 198 -4.69 8.94 11.43
CA TRP A 198 -5.52 8.29 12.46
C TRP A 198 -6.09 9.30 13.44
N THR A 199 -5.31 10.31 13.79
CA THR A 199 -5.68 11.32 14.78
C THR A 199 -5.08 12.68 14.44
N ALA A 200 -5.62 13.72 15.03
CA ALA A 200 -5.10 15.08 14.96
C ALA A 200 -4.26 15.40 16.21
N PRO A 201 -3.44 16.47 16.19
CA PRO A 201 -2.82 16.98 17.41
C PRO A 201 -3.84 17.16 18.54
N LYS A 202 -3.44 16.79 19.76
CA LYS A 202 -4.35 16.78 20.93
C LYS A 202 -5.05 18.12 21.17
N TRP A 203 -4.37 19.24 20.94
CA TRP A 203 -4.95 20.58 21.15
C TRP A 203 -6.03 20.95 20.11
N MET A 204 -6.09 20.26 18.95
CA MET A 204 -7.17 20.45 17.97
C MET A 204 -8.45 19.68 18.34
N LYS A 205 -8.33 18.72 19.25
CA LYS A 205 -9.35 17.74 19.64
C LYS A 205 -10.13 18.24 20.86
N ARG A 206 -11.44 17.94 20.94
CA ARG A 206 -12.27 18.43 22.06
C ARG A 206 -11.93 17.70 23.35
N ASN A 207 -11.54 16.42 23.26
CA ASN A 207 -11.15 15.63 24.42
C ASN A 207 -9.67 15.77 24.83
N GLY A 208 -8.84 16.44 24.01
CA GLY A 208 -7.43 16.64 24.32
C GLY A 208 -6.57 15.36 24.29
N MET A 209 -7.04 14.26 23.69
CA MET A 209 -6.40 12.94 23.72
C MET A 209 -6.27 12.36 22.31
N TYR A 210 -5.30 11.47 22.06
CA TYR A 210 -5.20 10.80 20.74
C TYR A 210 -6.32 9.78 20.50
N THR A 211 -6.83 9.18 21.57
CA THR A 211 -7.78 8.07 21.55
C THR A 211 -9.14 8.46 22.14
N GLY A 212 -10.09 7.54 22.11
CA GLY A 212 -11.42 7.71 22.67
C GLY A 212 -12.42 8.37 21.71
N PRO A 213 -13.69 8.49 22.14
CA PRO A 213 -14.71 9.15 21.36
C PRO A 213 -14.42 10.65 21.34
N ASP A 214 -14.25 11.23 20.15
CA ASP A 214 -13.99 12.64 20.00
C ASP A 214 -14.17 13.16 18.57
N PHE A 215 -14.32 14.47 18.46
CA PHE A 215 -14.31 15.23 17.22
C PHE A 215 -13.25 16.33 17.28
N LEU A 216 -12.93 16.93 16.14
CA LEU A 216 -12.20 18.19 16.15
C LEU A 216 -13.06 19.33 16.72
N LYS A 217 -12.39 20.31 17.31
CA LYS A 217 -12.99 21.63 17.55
C LYS A 217 -13.32 22.29 16.21
N ASP A 218 -14.45 22.99 16.12
CA ASP A 218 -14.96 23.46 14.83
C ASP A 218 -14.06 24.53 14.20
N GLU A 219 -13.42 25.36 15.03
CA GLU A 219 -12.43 26.36 14.65
C GLU A 219 -11.12 25.76 14.11
N MET A 220 -10.90 24.45 14.25
CA MET A 220 -9.65 23.78 13.87
C MET A 220 -9.68 23.15 12.48
N TYR A 221 -10.81 23.13 11.77
CA TYR A 221 -10.90 22.47 10.46
C TYR A 221 -9.92 23.00 9.41
N GLN A 222 -9.68 24.32 9.36
CA GLN A 222 -8.72 24.89 8.42
C GLN A 222 -7.27 24.57 8.82
N ALA A 223 -6.95 24.58 10.12
CA ALA A 223 -5.64 24.18 10.62
C ALA A 223 -5.38 22.69 10.33
N TRP A 224 -6.40 21.84 10.45
CA TRP A 224 -6.33 20.43 10.10
C TRP A 224 -6.10 20.20 8.61
N ALA A 225 -6.78 20.95 7.73
CA ALA A 225 -6.49 20.88 6.29
C ALA A 225 -5.06 21.33 5.97
N ASN A 226 -4.58 22.41 6.60
CA ASN A 226 -3.20 22.88 6.44
C ASN A 226 -2.17 21.86 6.95
N TYR A 227 -2.52 21.05 7.94
CA TYR A 227 -1.67 19.98 8.47
C TYR A 227 -1.39 18.91 7.41
N PHE A 228 -2.40 18.47 6.65
CA PHE A 228 -2.18 17.57 5.52
C PHE A 228 -1.32 18.19 4.42
N VAL A 229 -1.51 19.48 4.12
CA VAL A 229 -0.67 20.19 3.12
C VAL A 229 0.79 20.24 3.56
N LYS A 230 1.05 20.52 4.84
CA LYS A 230 2.40 20.52 5.40
C LYS A 230 3.03 19.12 5.33
N PHE A 231 2.27 18.07 5.65
CA PHE A 231 2.72 16.69 5.48
C PHE A 231 3.13 16.38 4.03
N LEU A 232 2.27 16.70 3.06
CA LEU A 232 2.55 16.45 1.64
C LEU A 232 3.78 17.21 1.16
N ARG A 233 3.94 18.47 1.58
CA ARG A 233 5.14 19.27 1.25
C ARG A 233 6.40 18.71 1.90
N ALA A 234 6.34 18.28 3.16
CA ALA A 234 7.47 17.69 3.86
C ALA A 234 7.92 16.36 3.25
N TYR A 235 6.99 15.52 2.79
CA TYR A 235 7.36 14.31 2.04
C TYR A 235 7.84 14.62 0.61
N ALA A 236 7.32 15.68 -0.02
CA ALA A 236 7.81 16.12 -1.33
C ALA A 236 9.27 16.60 -1.28
N THR A 237 9.74 17.24 -0.20
CA THR A 237 11.17 17.57 -0.02
C THR A 237 12.04 16.32 0.06
N GLU A 238 11.47 15.21 0.51
CA GLU A 238 12.10 13.89 0.50
C GLU A 238 11.95 13.13 -0.83
N LYS A 239 11.46 13.80 -1.88
CA LYS A 239 11.16 13.23 -3.21
C LYS A 239 10.09 12.13 -3.18
N ILE A 240 9.19 12.18 -2.20
CA ILE A 240 8.07 11.25 -2.06
C ILE A 240 6.77 11.99 -2.35
N ASN A 241 6.12 11.62 -3.45
CA ASN A 241 4.84 12.18 -3.88
C ASN A 241 3.71 11.19 -3.59
N PHE A 242 2.53 11.72 -3.28
CA PHE A 242 1.35 10.92 -3.00
C PHE A 242 0.40 10.86 -4.18
N TRP A 243 -0.06 9.67 -4.51
CA TRP A 243 -1.15 9.47 -5.48
C TRP A 243 -2.47 9.98 -4.89
N GLY A 244 -2.73 9.70 -3.62
CA GLY A 244 -3.94 10.19 -2.97
C GLY A 244 -3.84 10.31 -1.46
N LEU A 245 -4.90 10.89 -0.89
CA LEU A 245 -5.06 11.14 0.53
C LEU A 245 -6.48 10.74 0.95
N THR A 246 -6.65 10.10 2.11
CA THR A 246 -7.98 9.97 2.74
C THR A 246 -8.23 11.14 3.71
N THR A 247 -9.48 11.56 3.89
CA THR A 247 -9.81 12.63 4.85
C THR A 247 -9.60 12.22 6.32
N GLY A 248 -9.45 10.92 6.58
CA GLY A 248 -9.12 10.32 7.86
C GLY A 248 -9.08 8.79 7.74
N ASN A 249 -8.56 8.12 8.76
CA ASN A 249 -8.72 6.68 8.95
C ASN A 249 -9.98 6.43 9.80
N GLU A 250 -10.83 5.49 9.38
CA GLU A 250 -11.97 4.95 10.15
C GLU A 250 -12.70 6.00 11.01
N PRO A 251 -13.39 6.98 10.40
CA PRO A 251 -14.05 8.06 11.12
C PRO A 251 -15.04 7.60 12.19
N SER A 252 -15.61 6.39 12.06
CA SER A 252 -16.50 5.78 13.04
C SER A 252 -15.79 5.35 14.33
N THR A 253 -14.48 5.09 14.31
CA THR A 253 -13.71 4.70 15.50
C THR A 253 -13.65 5.82 16.53
N GLY A 254 -13.68 7.08 16.09
CA GLY A 254 -13.79 8.24 16.98
C GLY A 254 -15.20 8.48 17.55
N LEU A 255 -16.18 7.61 17.27
CA LEU A 255 -17.54 7.69 17.83
C LEU A 255 -17.72 6.76 19.04
N ILE A 256 -16.74 5.89 19.33
CA ILE A 256 -16.82 4.87 20.36
C ILE A 256 -15.60 4.90 21.29
N PRO A 257 -15.71 4.38 22.53
CA PRO A 257 -14.55 4.11 23.37
C PRO A 257 -13.55 3.20 22.66
N SER A 258 -12.33 3.69 22.46
CA SER A 258 -11.25 2.95 21.81
C SER A 258 -9.90 3.41 22.35
N LYS A 259 -8.93 2.48 22.39
CA LYS A 259 -7.51 2.77 22.66
C LYS A 259 -6.70 3.03 21.39
N ILE A 260 -7.36 3.02 20.23
CA ILE A 260 -6.76 3.31 18.94
C ILE A 260 -6.75 4.82 18.72
N ASN A 261 -5.67 5.36 18.14
CA ASN A 261 -5.62 6.74 17.70
C ASN A 261 -6.79 7.03 16.75
N SER A 262 -7.59 8.03 17.07
CA SER A 262 -8.83 8.29 16.35
C SER A 262 -9.12 9.78 16.23
N VAL A 263 -9.90 10.14 15.21
CA VAL A 263 -10.61 11.40 15.12
C VAL A 263 -11.96 11.11 14.48
N GLY A 264 -13.04 11.41 15.22
CA GLY A 264 -14.40 11.10 14.80
C GLY A 264 -14.89 12.07 13.74
N TRP A 265 -15.70 11.56 12.82
CA TRP A 265 -16.41 12.38 11.84
C TRP A 265 -17.81 11.85 11.62
N LEU A 266 -18.79 12.74 11.58
CA LEU A 266 -20.11 12.43 11.04
C LEU A 266 -20.11 12.67 9.52
N PRO A 267 -20.97 11.98 8.74
CA PRO A 267 -21.02 12.15 7.29
C PRO A 267 -21.17 13.62 6.87
N GLY A 268 -22.04 14.38 7.55
CA GLY A 268 -22.26 15.81 7.27
C GLY A 268 -21.06 16.70 7.57
N SER A 269 -20.34 16.46 8.67
CA SER A 269 -19.20 17.27 9.10
C SER A 269 -17.96 17.06 8.21
N MET A 270 -17.77 15.85 7.68
CA MET A 270 -16.65 15.53 6.79
C MET A 270 -16.77 16.21 5.42
N VAL A 271 -18.00 16.33 4.90
CA VAL A 271 -18.28 16.93 3.59
C VAL A 271 -18.14 18.46 3.60
N GLY A 272 -18.47 19.13 4.71
CA GLY A 272 -18.57 20.58 4.75
C GLY A 272 -17.24 21.34 4.90
N ALA A 273 -16.44 21.02 5.93
CA ALA A 273 -15.34 21.91 6.33
C ALA A 273 -13.95 21.41 5.90
N VAL A 274 -13.67 20.12 6.11
CA VAL A 274 -12.35 19.54 5.78
C VAL A 274 -12.21 19.31 4.29
N ASN A 275 -13.24 18.80 3.61
CA ASN A 275 -13.19 18.62 2.16
C ASN A 275 -13.02 19.95 1.42
N ASN A 276 -13.80 20.99 1.76
CA ASN A 276 -13.64 22.29 1.12
C ASN A 276 -12.26 22.89 1.38
N SER A 277 -11.73 22.77 2.60
CA SER A 277 -10.40 23.29 2.94
C SER A 277 -9.27 22.50 2.25
N LEU A 278 -9.37 21.17 2.18
CA LEU A 278 -8.39 20.31 1.50
C LEU A 278 -8.45 20.46 -0.02
N ILE A 279 -9.65 20.52 -0.61
CA ILE A 279 -9.84 20.76 -2.05
C ILE A 279 -9.27 22.13 -2.40
N ASN A 280 -9.61 23.18 -1.65
CA ASN A 280 -9.06 24.52 -1.89
C ASN A 280 -7.54 24.57 -1.76
N ALA A 281 -6.96 23.85 -0.79
CA ALA A 281 -5.53 23.76 -0.65
C ALA A 281 -4.87 23.00 -1.82
N HIS A 282 -5.50 21.92 -2.29
CA HIS A 282 -5.05 21.15 -3.43
C HIS A 282 -5.14 21.93 -4.75
N LEU A 283 -6.20 22.70 -4.97
CA LEU A 283 -6.36 23.57 -6.15
C LEU A 283 -5.27 24.65 -6.22
N ARG A 284 -4.77 25.13 -5.08
CA ARG A 284 -3.68 26.11 -5.00
C ARG A 284 -2.30 25.50 -5.22
N ALA A 285 -2.13 24.21 -4.96
CA ALA A 285 -0.89 23.48 -5.15
C ALA A 285 -1.21 22.00 -5.42
N PRO A 286 -1.04 21.50 -6.67
CA PRO A 286 -1.39 20.13 -7.03
C PRO A 286 -0.36 19.14 -6.44
N LEU A 287 -0.51 18.84 -5.15
CA LEU A 287 0.39 17.99 -4.36
C LEU A 287 -0.02 16.50 -4.33
N LEU A 288 -1.17 16.14 -4.92
CA LEU A 288 -1.74 14.79 -4.96
C LEU A 288 -2.61 14.61 -6.22
N ARG A 289 -3.07 13.40 -6.55
CA ARG A 289 -4.00 13.19 -7.69
C ARG A 289 -5.46 13.02 -7.26
N LYS A 290 -5.70 12.49 -6.06
CA LYS A 290 -7.05 12.14 -5.57
C LYS A 290 -7.22 12.36 -4.07
N ILE A 291 -8.34 12.94 -3.66
CA ILE A 291 -8.81 12.93 -2.26
C ILE A 291 -9.92 11.87 -2.17
N LEU A 292 -9.77 10.94 -1.23
CA LEU A 292 -10.71 9.84 -0.99
C LEU A 292 -11.46 10.14 0.30
N VAL A 293 -12.78 10.16 0.24
CA VAL A 293 -13.62 10.21 1.44
C VAL A 293 -13.74 8.77 1.94
N PRO A 294 -13.23 8.44 3.14
CA PRO A 294 -13.34 7.11 3.70
C PRO A 294 -14.82 6.77 3.87
N LEU A 295 -15.20 5.60 3.36
CA LEU A 295 -16.49 5.01 3.68
C LEU A 295 -16.50 4.69 5.18
N PHE A 296 -17.60 5.02 5.85
CA PHE A 296 -17.91 4.50 7.17
C PHE A 296 -17.79 2.99 7.09
N ALA A 297 -16.84 2.40 7.81
CA ALA A 297 -16.76 0.95 7.89
C ALA A 297 -18.00 0.45 8.64
N SER A 298 -19.10 0.17 7.92
CA SER A 298 -20.08 -0.76 8.45
C SER A 298 -19.46 -2.14 8.32
N ARG A 299 -19.05 -2.71 9.46
CA ARG A 299 -19.09 -4.17 9.57
C ARG A 299 -20.57 -4.53 9.44
N ASN A 300 -20.96 -5.06 8.29
CA ASN A 300 -22.32 -5.50 7.90
C ASN A 300 -23.30 -4.42 7.42
N SER A 301 -23.13 -3.91 6.20
CA SER A 301 -24.32 -3.55 5.42
C SER A 301 -24.14 -3.84 3.94
N HIS A 302 -25.09 -4.59 3.40
CA HIS A 302 -25.28 -4.78 1.96
C HIS A 302 -25.17 -3.45 1.18
N PRO A 303 -24.74 -3.49 -0.09
CA PRO A 303 -24.76 -2.32 -0.93
C PRO A 303 -26.21 -1.97 -1.26
N SER A 304 -26.81 -1.07 -0.49
CA SER A 304 -27.98 -0.33 -0.95
C SER A 304 -27.48 0.93 -1.65
N ASN A 305 -27.78 1.00 -2.95
CA ASN A 305 -27.56 2.13 -3.85
C ASN A 305 -27.81 3.49 -3.20
N CYS A 306 -26.85 4.40 -3.38
CA CYS A 306 -27.04 5.85 -3.52
C CYS A 306 -25.81 6.42 -4.24
#